data_AF-A0AAF0K9I4-F1
#
_entry.id   AF-A0AAF0K9I4-F1
#
_cell.length_a   1.000
_cell.length_b   1.000
_cell.length_c   1.000
_cell.angle_alpha   90.00
_cell.angle_beta   90.00
_cell.angle_gamma   90.00
#
_symmetry.space_group_name_H-M   'P 1'
#
loop_
_entity.id
_entity.type
_entity.pdbx_description
1 polymer ?
#
loop_
_entity_poly.entity_id
_entity_poly.type
_entity_poly.pdbx_seq_one_letter_code
_entity_poly.pdbx_strand_id
1 'polypeptide(L)' 'MKLITLGRTGMIVEQSGPVISFYGSYEDRMKFQNEALAEIWFDTLVNLIDAIPDFKL' A
#
# COMPACT_ATOMS: atom_id res chain seq x y z
N MET A 1 5.20 -10.64 -3.52
CA MET A 1 4.56 -10.15 -2.27
C MET A 1 5.36 -8.96 -1.80
N LYS A 2 4.76 -7.76 -1.88
CA LYS A 2 5.35 -6.50 -1.41
C LYS A 2 4.57 -6.04 -0.18
N LEU A 3 5.24 -5.45 0.80
CA LEU A 3 4.62 -5.01 2.05
C LEU A 3 5.25 -3.70 2.52
N ILE A 4 4.41 -2.76 2.94
CA ILE A 4 4.82 -1.53 3.61
C ILE A 4 4.00 -1.30 4.87
N THR A 5 4.62 -0.64 5.85
CA THR A 5 3.95 -0.22 7.07
C THR A 5 3.89 1.31 7.10
N LEU A 6 2.69 1.84 7.26
CA LEU A 6 2.41 3.25 7.44
C LEU A 6 2.41 3.55 8.95
N GLY A 7 3.61 3.62 9.55
CA GLY A 7 3.89 3.87 10.97
C GLY A 7 2.85 4.65 11.82
N ARG A 8 2.43 5.87 11.45
CA ARG A 8 1.54 6.77 12.26
C ARG A 8 0.09 6.32 12.18
N THR A 9 -0.30 5.66 11.09
CA THR A 9 -1.66 5.13 10.95
C THR A 9 -1.75 3.71 11.50
N GLY A 10 -0.61 3.06 11.73
CA GLY A 10 -0.55 1.63 12.08
C GLY A 10 -1.07 0.74 10.94
N MET A 11 -1.22 1.29 9.73
CA MET A 11 -1.77 0.56 8.59
C MET A 11 -0.67 -0.20 7.88
N ILE A 12 -0.89 -1.47 7.60
CA ILE A 12 -0.03 -2.30 6.77
C ILE A 12 -0.69 -2.44 5.41
N VAL A 13 0.09 -2.25 4.34
CA VAL A 13 -0.38 -2.43 2.98
C VAL A 13 0.43 -3.54 2.34
N GLU A 14 -0.26 -4.56 1.82
CA GLU A 14 0.35 -5.72 1.17
C GLU A 14 -0.15 -5.82 -0.27
N GLN A 15 0.75 -6.06 -1.21
CA GLN A 15 0.41 -6.47 -2.57
C GLN A 15 0.72 -7.95 -2.78
N SER A 16 -0.29 -8.70 -3.22
CA SER A 16 -0.22 -10.13 -3.54
C SER A 16 -0.93 -10.39 -4.87
N GLY A 17 -0.15 -10.54 -5.94
CA GLY A 17 -0.67 -10.65 -7.30
C GLY A 17 -1.50 -9.42 -7.68
N PRO A 18 -2.73 -9.58 -8.22
CA PRO A 18 -3.59 -8.46 -8.61
C PRO A 18 -4.36 -7.84 -7.42
N VAL A 19 -4.02 -8.15 -6.16
CA VAL A 19 -4.74 -7.67 -4.99
C VAL A 19 -3.81 -6.84 -4.10
N ILE A 20 -4.31 -5.70 -3.63
CA ILE A 20 -3.73 -4.91 -2.55
C ILE A 20 -4.64 -5.01 -1.33
N SER A 21 -4.11 -5.45 -0.21
CA SER A 21 -4.80 -5.53 1.07
C SER A 21 -4.29 -4.45 2.02
N PHE A 22 -5.20 -3.85 2.76
CA PHE A 22 -4.94 -2.87 3.80
C PHE A 22 -5.36 -3.48 5.13
N TYR A 23 -4.45 -3.48 6.12
CA TYR A 23 -4.67 -4.01 7.46
C TYR A 23 -4.44 -2.90 8.48
N GLY A 24 -5.22 -2.85 9.55
CA GLY A 24 -5.09 -1.82 10.59
C GLY A 24 -6.28 -1.87 11.56
N SER A 25 -6.87 -0.71 11.86
CA SER A 25 -8.14 -0.64 12.60
C SER A 25 -9.33 -1.21 11.82
N TYR A 26 -9.18 -1.36 10.50
CA TYR A 26 -10.09 -2.07 9.62
C TYR A 26 -9.27 -2.81 8.55
N GLU A 27 -9.87 -3.83 7.96
CA GLU A 27 -9.32 -4.54 6.80
C GLU A 27 -10.09 -4.15 5.54
N ASP A 28 -9.38 -3.80 4.47
CA ASP A 28 -9.97 -3.54 3.15
C ASP A 28 -9.08 -4.13 2.05
N ARG A 29 -9.66 -4.37 0.86
CA ARG A 29 -8.96 -4.98 -0.27
C ARG A 29 -9.37 -4.35 -1.59
N MET A 30 -8.37 -4.00 -2.38
CA MET A 30 -8.52 -3.56 -3.77
C MET A 30 -8.07 -4.67 -4.71
N LYS A 31 -8.96 -5.07 -5.63
CA LYS A 31 -8.66 -6.05 -6.68
C LYS A 31 -8.53 -5.36 -8.04
N PHE A 32 -7.41 -5.58 -8.69
CA PHE A 32 -7.08 -5.06 -10.00
C PHE A 32 -7.30 -6.10 -11.10
N GLN A 33 -7.32 -5.64 -12.35
CA GLN A 33 -7.48 -6.52 -13.51
C GLN A 33 -6.27 -7.47 -13.70
N ASN A 34 -5.08 -7.02 -13.34
CA ASN A 34 -3.84 -7.79 -13.41
C ASN A 34 -2.83 -7.29 -12.37
N GLU A 35 -1.75 -8.05 -12.18
CA GLU A 35 -0.70 -7.75 -11.22
C GLU A 35 0.07 -6.47 -11.56
N ALA A 36 0.35 -6.20 -12.84
CA ALA A 36 1.07 -5.00 -13.25
C ALA A 36 0.37 -3.70 -12.83
N LEU A 37 -0.97 -3.65 -12.90
CA LEU A 37 -1.74 -2.51 -12.42
C LEU A 37 -1.68 -2.37 -10.89
N ALA A 38 -1.73 -3.49 -10.16
CA ALA A 38 -1.56 -3.48 -8.71
C ALA A 38 -0.16 -3.01 -8.32
N GLU A 39 0.89 -3.43 -9.05
CA GLU A 39 2.26 -2.98 -8.82
C GLU A 39 2.44 -1.48 -9.06
N ILE A 40 1.92 -0.94 -10.17
CA ILE A 40 1.98 0.51 -10.44
C ILE A 40 1.31 1.29 -9.31
N TRP A 41 0.16 0.83 -8.84
CA TRP A 41 -0.57 1.51 -7.76
C TRP A 41 0.19 1.43 -6.44
N PHE A 42 0.71 0.26 -6.10
CA PHE A 42 1.50 0.04 -4.88
C PHE A 42 2.78 0.90 -4.88
N ASP A 43 3.53 0.90 -5.98
CA ASP A 43 4.77 1.67 -6.08
C ASP A 43 4.48 3.18 -6.08
N THR A 44 3.36 3.62 -6.66
CA THR A 44 2.89 5.01 -6.56
C THR A 44 2.58 5.40 -5.11
N LEU A 45 1.92 4.52 -4.35
CA LEU A 45 1.65 4.73 -2.93
C LEU A 45 2.96 4.90 -2.14
N VAL A 46 3.93 4.00 -2.35
CA VAL A 46 5.27 4.08 -1.72
C VAL A 46 5.93 5.41 -2.03
N ASN A 47 6.00 5.78 -3.31
CA ASN A 47 6.61 7.03 -3.74
C ASN A 47 5.93 8.27 -3.12
N LEU A 48 4.60 8.24 -2.97
CA LEU A 48 3.86 9.33 -2.33
C LEU A 48 4.21 9.46 -0.84
N ILE A 49 4.33 8.35 -0.14
CA ILE A 49 4.71 8.35 1.29
C ILE A 49 6.13 8.90 1.46
N ASP A 50 7.06 8.44 0.62
CA ASP A 50 8.47 8.84 0.67
C ASP A 50 8.67 10.31 0.24
N ALA A 51 7.83 10.82 -0.66
CA ALA A 51 7.95 12.18 -1.19
C ALA A 51 7.43 13.27 -0.25
N ILE A 52 6.69 12.92 0.81
CA ILE A 52 6.19 13.91 1.76
C ILE A 52 7.25 14.10 2.87
N PRO A 53 8.01 15.22 2.86
CA PRO A 53 9.20 15.40 3.71
C PRO A 53 8.88 15.42 5.21
N ASP A 54 7.61 15.68 5.54
CA ASP A 54 7.05 15.71 6.89
C ASP A 54 5.90 14.72 7.09
N PHE A 55 5.80 13.66 6.27
CA PHE A 55 5.03 12.46 6.65
C PHE A 55 5.85 11.66 7.67
N LYS A 56 6.26 12.36 8.71
CA LYS A 56 6.17 11.80 10.03
C LYS A 56 4.67 11.43 10.13
N LEU A 57 4.24 10.20 10.33
CA LEU A 57 4.94 9.07 10.88
C LEU A 57 4.94 9.13 12.42
#